data_AF-A0A142XFB8-F1
#
_entry.id   AF-A0A142XFB8-F1
#
_cell.length_a   1.000
_cell.length_b   1.000
_cell.length_c   1.000
_cell.angle_alpha   90.00
_cell.angle_beta   90.00
_cell.angle_gamma   90.00
#
_symmetry.space_group_name_H-M   'P 1'
#
loop_
_entity.id
_entity.type
_entity.pdbx_description
1 polymer ?
#
loop_
_entity_poly.entity_id
_entity_poly.type
_entity_poly.pdbx_seq_one_letter_code
_entity_poly.pdbx_strand_id
1 'polypeptide(L)'
;MYLAFGWAHRAAHILGQVELKGAVVRSQLSGLLGAMARHRGAVGDLSGAVDQFVKVSRSYWPGLFACYDTPGVPRTNNDLERAFGSHRYHERRATGRKGASPSLVLRGAAKLIAGLATRSREVTAADLAGADRAAWKQLRAELETRRERRVERRRFRRAPDGYLKALENKLIQSRLPA
;
A
#
# COMPACT_ATOMS: atom_id res chain seq x y z
N MET A 1 27.26 -14.54 -18.67
CA MET A 1 25.80 -14.28 -18.76
C MET A 1 24.94 -15.45 -18.28
N TYR A 2 25.14 -16.68 -18.78
CA TYR A 2 24.34 -17.87 -18.39
C TYR A 2 24.33 -18.19 -16.89
N LEU A 3 25.45 -18.01 -16.17
CA LEU A 3 25.53 -18.31 -14.73
C LEU A 3 24.67 -17.35 -13.89
N ALA A 4 24.74 -16.04 -14.16
CA ALA A 4 23.94 -15.04 -13.46
C ALA A 4 22.44 -15.25 -13.69
N PHE A 5 22.04 -15.55 -14.94
CA PHE A 5 20.68 -15.93 -15.27
C PHE A 5 20.25 -17.22 -14.56
N GLY A 6 21.12 -18.24 -14.54
CA GLY A 6 20.89 -19.49 -13.84
C GLY A 6 20.65 -19.30 -12.33
N TRP A 7 21.38 -18.39 -11.69
CA TRP A 7 21.12 -18.03 -10.29
C TRP A 7 19.77 -17.35 -10.09
N ALA A 8 19.42 -16.38 -10.94
CA ALA A 8 18.10 -15.73 -10.87
C ALA A 8 16.96 -16.74 -11.09
N HIS A 9 17.10 -17.62 -12.08
CA HIS A 9 16.15 -18.70 -12.36
C HIS A 9 16.02 -19.65 -11.17
N ARG A 10 17.14 -20.04 -10.56
CA ARG A 10 17.13 -20.91 -9.37
C ARG A 10 16.48 -20.22 -8.17
N ALA A 11 16.72 -18.93 -7.96
CA ALA A 11 16.08 -18.17 -6.90
C ALA A 11 14.55 -18.11 -7.10
N ALA A 12 14.10 -17.86 -8.34
CA ALA A 12 12.68 -17.89 -8.68
C ALA A 12 12.05 -19.26 -8.44
N HIS A 13 12.75 -20.34 -8.79
CA HIS A 13 12.28 -21.70 -8.54
C HIS A 13 12.18 -22.02 -7.03
N ILE A 14 13.20 -21.67 -6.24
CA ILE A 14 13.16 -21.83 -4.77
C ILE A 14 11.97 -21.07 -4.18
N LEU A 15 11.79 -19.81 -4.58
CA LEU A 15 10.66 -18.98 -4.16
C LEU A 15 9.30 -19.44 -4.73
N GLY A 16 9.29 -20.38 -5.67
CA GLY A 16 8.09 -20.97 -6.26
C GLY A 16 7.60 -22.26 -5.56
N GLN A 17 8.34 -22.78 -4.58
CA GLN A 17 8.01 -24.04 -3.90
C GLN A 17 6.93 -23.85 -2.84
N VAL A 18 5.67 -23.87 -3.26
CA VAL A 18 4.50 -23.56 -2.41
C VAL A 18 4.16 -24.61 -1.36
N GLU A 19 4.55 -25.87 -1.57
CA GLU A 19 4.25 -26.99 -0.66
C GLU A 19 5.25 -27.09 0.51
N LEU A 20 6.32 -26.29 0.51
CA LEU A 20 7.37 -26.38 1.50
C LEU A 20 7.18 -25.36 2.63
N LYS A 21 7.58 -25.74 3.85
CA LYS A 21 7.67 -24.82 4.99
C LYS A 21 8.71 -23.73 4.75
N GLY A 22 8.47 -22.55 5.33
CA GLY A 22 9.33 -21.38 5.17
C GLY A 22 10.77 -21.62 5.61
N ALA A 23 11.00 -22.46 6.62
CA ALA A 23 12.33 -22.86 7.06
C ALA A 23 13.16 -23.55 5.96
N VAL A 24 12.53 -24.40 5.13
CA VAL A 24 13.20 -25.13 4.04
C VAL A 24 13.56 -24.17 2.91
N VAL A 25 12.60 -23.33 2.49
CA VAL A 25 12.82 -22.31 1.45
C VAL A 25 13.89 -21.31 1.88
N ARG A 26 13.87 -20.89 3.15
CA ARG A 26 14.89 -20.02 3.76
C ARG A 26 16.28 -20.65 3.69
N SER A 27 16.41 -21.93 4.03
CA SER A 27 17.69 -22.64 3.97
C SER A 27 18.23 -22.71 2.54
N GLN A 28 17.40 -23.11 1.58
CA GLN A 28 17.79 -23.20 0.17
C GLN A 28 18.19 -21.84 -0.41
N LEU A 29 17.39 -20.80 -0.16
CA LEU A 29 17.69 -19.47 -0.65
C LEU A 29 18.97 -18.91 -0.01
N SER A 30 19.19 -19.17 1.29
CA SER A 30 20.42 -18.77 1.99
C SER A 30 21.65 -19.40 1.34
N GLY A 31 21.59 -20.71 1.04
CA GLY A 31 22.65 -21.43 0.35
C GLY A 31 22.94 -20.83 -1.04
N LEU A 32 21.91 -20.50 -1.80
CA LEU A 32 22.05 -19.85 -3.11
C LEU A 32 22.70 -18.47 -2.99
N LEU A 33 22.22 -17.61 -2.08
CA LEU A 33 22.80 -16.28 -1.87
C LEU A 33 24.27 -16.34 -1.42
N GLY A 34 24.62 -17.33 -0.60
CA GLY A 34 26.01 -17.60 -0.22
C GLY A 34 26.87 -18.03 -1.41
N ALA A 35 26.34 -18.87 -2.30
CA ALA A 35 27.02 -19.23 -3.55
C ALA A 35 27.19 -18.03 -4.48
N MET A 36 26.15 -17.21 -4.65
CA MET A 36 26.20 -15.98 -5.44
C MET A 36 27.28 -15.02 -4.93
N ALA A 37 27.31 -14.77 -3.62
CA ALA A 37 28.30 -13.88 -3.01
C ALA A 37 29.75 -14.40 -3.17
N ARG A 38 29.96 -15.71 -3.00
CA ARG A 38 31.30 -16.34 -3.15
C ARG A 38 31.79 -16.35 -4.59
N HIS A 39 30.90 -16.62 -5.55
CA HIS A 39 31.26 -16.79 -6.95
C HIS A 39 30.95 -15.56 -7.82
N ARG A 40 30.61 -14.41 -7.24
CA ARG A 40 30.25 -13.19 -7.98
C ARG A 40 31.31 -12.73 -8.98
N GLY A 41 32.60 -13.01 -8.73
CA GLY A 41 33.68 -12.70 -9.68
C GLY A 41 33.57 -13.47 -11.00
N ALA A 42 32.97 -14.66 -10.98
CA ALA A 42 32.80 -15.49 -12.17
C ALA A 42 31.75 -14.96 -13.16
N VAL A 43 30.98 -13.93 -12.79
CA VAL A 43 30.01 -13.29 -13.69
C VAL A 43 30.49 -11.96 -14.27
N GLY A 44 31.75 -11.58 -14.05
CA GLY A 44 32.40 -10.40 -14.63
C GLY A 44 31.62 -9.11 -14.35
N ASP A 45 31.23 -8.41 -15.42
CA ASP A 45 30.50 -7.13 -15.36
C ASP A 45 29.16 -7.21 -14.63
N LEU A 46 28.57 -8.41 -14.50
CA LEU A 46 27.32 -8.62 -13.77
C LEU A 46 27.52 -8.77 -12.25
N SER A 47 28.76 -8.72 -11.75
CA SER A 47 29.06 -8.84 -10.32
C SER A 47 28.32 -7.79 -9.48
N GLY A 48 28.23 -6.54 -9.96
CA GLY A 48 27.46 -5.48 -9.28
C GLY A 48 25.96 -5.77 -9.21
N ALA A 49 25.38 -6.40 -10.24
CA ALA A 49 23.99 -6.83 -10.22
C ALA A 49 23.76 -7.97 -9.21
N VAL A 50 24.72 -8.89 -9.09
CA VAL A 50 24.71 -9.96 -8.07
C VAL A 50 24.79 -9.38 -6.67
N ASP A 51 25.68 -8.40 -6.44
CA ASP A 51 25.81 -7.70 -5.16
C ASP A 51 24.49 -7.00 -4.78
N GLN A 52 23.86 -6.32 -5.74
CA GLN A 52 22.56 -5.69 -5.54
C GLN A 52 21.46 -6.73 -5.24
N PHE A 53 21.44 -7.86 -5.95
CA PHE A 53 20.47 -8.93 -5.68
C PHE A 53 20.62 -9.47 -4.26
N VAL A 54 21.84 -9.83 -3.86
CA VAL A 54 22.13 -10.33 -2.50
C VAL A 54 21.74 -9.31 -1.44
N LYS A 55 22.06 -8.03 -1.65
CA LYS A 55 21.70 -6.93 -0.75
C LYS A 55 20.18 -6.81 -0.58
N VAL A 56 19.44 -6.77 -1.68
CA VAL A 56 17.97 -6.64 -1.66
C VAL A 56 17.33 -7.87 -1.02
N SER A 57 17.76 -9.09 -1.35
CA SER A 57 17.23 -10.30 -0.70
C SER A 57 17.43 -10.27 0.82
N ARG A 58 18.59 -9.77 1.29
CA ARG A 58 18.86 -9.62 2.73
C ARG A 58 17.99 -8.55 3.40
N SER A 59 17.69 -7.44 2.73
CA SER A 59 16.84 -6.39 3.32
C SER A 59 15.40 -6.85 3.55
N TYR A 60 14.88 -7.72 2.67
CA TYR A 60 13.53 -8.29 2.80
C TYR A 60 13.47 -9.59 3.62
N TRP A 61 14.62 -10.10 4.06
CA TRP A 61 14.76 -11.42 4.69
C TRP A 61 13.78 -11.71 5.84
N PRO A 62 13.49 -10.77 6.77
CA PRO A 62 12.58 -11.04 7.88
C PRO A 62 11.13 -11.35 7.44
N GLY A 63 10.67 -10.74 6.35
CA GLY A 63 9.29 -10.85 5.87
C GLY A 63 9.09 -11.79 4.68
N LEU A 64 10.17 -12.25 4.05
CA LEU A 64 10.12 -12.97 2.77
C LEU A 64 9.42 -14.33 2.85
N PHE A 65 9.42 -14.98 4.02
CA PHE A 65 8.99 -16.37 4.17
C PHE A 65 7.63 -16.54 4.85
N ALA A 66 6.97 -15.46 5.28
CA ALA A 66 5.72 -15.53 6.04
C ALA A 66 4.60 -16.27 5.27
N CYS A 67 4.58 -16.17 3.94
CA CYS A 67 3.60 -16.83 3.08
C CYS A 67 3.70 -18.36 3.04
N TYR A 68 4.82 -18.96 3.47
CA TYR A 68 4.98 -20.42 3.48
C TYR A 68 4.44 -21.06 4.76
N ASP A 69 4.43 -20.30 5.87
CA ASP A 69 4.05 -20.83 7.18
C ASP A 69 2.67 -20.32 7.64
N THR A 70 2.12 -19.29 6.99
CA THR A 70 0.83 -18.68 7.38
C THR A 70 -0.21 -18.87 6.27
N PRO A 71 -1.25 -19.70 6.49
CA PRO A 71 -2.36 -19.85 5.56
C PRO A 71 -3.01 -18.50 5.24
N GLY A 72 -3.32 -18.27 3.97
CA GLY A 72 -4.02 -17.07 3.51
C GLY A 72 -3.13 -15.83 3.30
N VAL A 73 -1.84 -15.88 3.65
CA VAL A 73 -0.90 -14.80 3.29
C VAL A 73 -0.44 -14.98 1.84
N PRO A 74 -0.71 -14.01 0.94
CA PRO A 74 -0.33 -14.14 -0.46
C PRO A 74 1.19 -14.06 -0.63
N ARG A 75 1.73 -14.89 -1.53
CA ARG A 75 3.17 -14.97 -1.84
C ARG A 75 3.73 -13.71 -2.51
N THR A 76 2.89 -13.02 -3.27
CA THR A 76 3.24 -11.79 -3.98
C THR A 76 2.16 -10.75 -3.74
N ASN A 77 2.51 -9.47 -3.76
CA ASN A 77 1.48 -8.43 -3.69
C ASN A 77 0.77 -8.21 -5.04
N ASN A 78 1.13 -8.94 -6.11
CA ASN A 78 0.78 -8.59 -7.50
C ASN A 78 -0.72 -8.32 -7.70
N ASP A 79 -1.58 -9.09 -7.03
CA ASP A 79 -3.03 -8.89 -7.09
C ASP A 79 -3.46 -7.58 -6.42
N LEU A 80 -2.83 -7.22 -5.31
CA LEU A 80 -3.01 -5.93 -4.64
C LEU A 80 -2.49 -4.78 -5.51
N GLU A 81 -1.31 -4.92 -6.12
CA GLU A 81 -0.77 -3.93 -7.07
C GLU A 81 -1.68 -3.75 -8.28
N ARG A 82 -2.19 -4.85 -8.84
CA ARG A 82 -3.18 -4.86 -9.92
C ARG A 82 -4.47 -4.17 -9.49
N ALA A 83 -4.98 -4.45 -8.29
CA ALA A 83 -6.18 -3.82 -7.75
C ALA A 83 -6.01 -2.31 -7.59
N PHE A 84 -4.88 -1.85 -7.04
CA PHE A 84 -4.56 -0.42 -6.94
C PHE A 84 -4.32 0.23 -8.31
N GLY A 85 -3.72 -0.49 -9.25
CA GLY A 85 -3.56 -0.05 -10.65
C GLY A 85 -4.90 0.19 -11.33
N SER A 86 -5.81 -0.78 -11.26
CA SER A 86 -7.17 -0.69 -11.78
C SER A 86 -7.94 0.49 -11.16
N HIS A 87 -7.89 0.63 -9.83
CA HIS A 87 -8.55 1.77 -9.17
C HIS A 87 -8.01 3.12 -9.66
N ARG A 88 -6.69 3.29 -9.78
CA ARG A 88 -6.07 4.52 -10.30
C ARG A 88 -6.48 4.80 -11.76
N TYR A 89 -6.57 3.76 -12.57
CA TYR A 89 -7.04 3.88 -13.96
C TYR A 89 -8.48 4.40 -14.02
N HIS A 90 -9.40 3.85 -13.24
CA HIS A 90 -10.78 4.31 -13.18
C HIS A 90 -10.92 5.74 -12.62
N GLU A 91 -10.19 6.08 -11.55
CA GLU A 91 -10.15 7.46 -11.04
C GLU A 91 -9.66 8.44 -12.11
N ARG A 92 -8.66 8.07 -12.92
CA ARG A 92 -8.21 8.92 -14.04
C ARG A 92 -9.30 9.07 -15.09
N ARG A 93 -10.01 8.01 -15.48
CA ARG A 93 -11.11 8.11 -16.45
C ARG A 93 -12.25 8.99 -15.95
N ALA A 94 -12.59 8.90 -14.67
CA ALA A 94 -13.68 9.67 -14.09
C ALA A 94 -13.31 11.14 -13.81
N THR A 95 -12.04 11.45 -13.53
CA THR A 95 -11.63 12.79 -13.06
C THR A 95 -10.64 13.52 -13.96
N GLY A 96 -10.06 12.85 -14.96
CA GLY A 96 -8.97 13.34 -15.80
C GLY A 96 -7.60 13.45 -15.11
N ARG A 97 -7.49 13.13 -13.81
CA ARG A 97 -6.25 13.37 -13.05
C ARG A 97 -5.26 12.22 -13.15
N LYS A 98 -3.99 12.55 -13.43
CA LYS A 98 -2.87 11.57 -13.47
C LYS A 98 -2.49 11.07 -12.07
N GLY A 99 -2.52 11.94 -11.07
CA GLY A 99 -2.18 11.64 -9.68
C GLY A 99 -3.39 11.36 -8.80
N ALA A 100 -3.13 10.84 -7.59
CA ALA A 100 -4.16 10.61 -6.58
C ALA A 100 -4.99 11.89 -6.35
N SER A 101 -6.29 11.77 -6.54
CA SER A 101 -7.19 12.90 -6.32
C SER A 101 -7.16 13.30 -4.83
N PRO A 102 -7.29 14.60 -4.49
CA PRO A 102 -7.49 15.01 -3.10
C PRO A 102 -8.62 14.27 -2.39
N SER A 103 -9.64 13.84 -3.14
CA SER A 103 -10.71 12.99 -2.66
C SER A 103 -10.28 11.58 -2.28
N LEU A 104 -9.24 11.01 -2.90
CA LEU A 104 -8.70 9.71 -2.50
C LEU A 104 -8.05 9.79 -1.11
N VAL A 105 -7.37 10.89 -0.78
CA VAL A 105 -6.80 11.08 0.56
C VAL A 105 -7.89 11.24 1.62
N LEU A 106 -8.93 12.01 1.30
CA LEU A 106 -10.01 12.28 2.26
C LEU A 106 -10.96 11.10 2.43
N ARG A 107 -11.37 10.48 1.32
CA ARG A 107 -12.46 9.50 1.25
C ARG A 107 -12.00 8.12 0.80
N GLY A 108 -10.69 7.89 0.65
CA GLY A 108 -10.14 6.63 0.11
C GLY A 108 -10.59 5.40 0.87
N ALA A 109 -10.67 5.47 2.20
CA ALA A 109 -11.17 4.39 3.05
C ALA A 109 -12.58 3.91 2.65
N ALA A 110 -13.43 4.79 2.14
CA ALA A 110 -14.75 4.43 1.60
C ALA A 110 -14.71 4.18 0.08
N LYS A 111 -14.12 5.09 -0.70
CA LYS A 111 -14.16 5.03 -2.18
C LYS A 111 -13.41 3.82 -2.75
N LEU A 112 -12.26 3.46 -2.16
CA LEU A 112 -11.48 2.32 -2.62
C LEU A 112 -12.23 1.01 -2.35
N ILE A 113 -12.74 0.84 -1.13
CA ILE A 113 -13.50 -0.35 -0.72
C ILE A 113 -14.77 -0.48 -1.55
N ALA A 114 -15.55 0.60 -1.68
CA ALA A 114 -16.75 0.61 -2.52
C ALA A 114 -16.41 0.27 -3.99
N GLY A 115 -15.38 0.92 -4.56
CA GLY A 115 -14.97 0.67 -5.94
C GLY A 115 -14.40 -0.73 -6.18
N LEU A 116 -13.86 -1.40 -5.16
CA LEU A 116 -13.47 -2.81 -5.24
C LEU A 116 -14.71 -3.70 -5.13
N ALA A 117 -15.56 -3.47 -4.14
CA ALA A 117 -16.76 -4.27 -3.88
C ALA A 117 -17.71 -4.29 -5.09
N THR A 118 -18.00 -3.13 -5.69
CA THR A 118 -18.90 -3.03 -6.86
C THR A 118 -18.32 -3.63 -8.13
N ARG A 119 -17.02 -3.96 -8.17
CA ARG A 119 -16.39 -4.70 -9.27
C ARG A 119 -16.36 -6.19 -9.03
N SER A 120 -16.30 -6.60 -7.76
CA SER A 120 -16.30 -8.01 -7.39
C SER A 120 -17.69 -8.63 -7.47
N ARG A 121 -18.74 -7.84 -7.22
CA ARG A 121 -20.13 -8.27 -7.36
C ARG A 121 -21.05 -7.09 -7.61
N GLU A 122 -22.24 -7.39 -8.12
CA GLU A 122 -23.34 -6.44 -8.11
C GLU A 122 -23.78 -6.14 -6.67
N VAL A 123 -24.06 -4.86 -6.39
CA VAL A 123 -24.61 -4.40 -5.11
C VAL A 123 -26.06 -4.03 -5.33
N THR A 124 -26.96 -4.76 -4.68
CA THR A 124 -28.41 -4.63 -4.85
C THR A 124 -29.02 -3.61 -3.90
N ALA A 125 -30.28 -3.24 -4.13
CA ALA A 125 -31.04 -2.41 -3.19
C ALA A 125 -31.20 -3.09 -1.82
N ALA A 126 -31.35 -4.42 -1.79
CA ALA A 126 -31.45 -5.20 -0.55
C ALA A 126 -30.15 -5.14 0.26
N ASP A 127 -28.98 -5.22 -0.40
CA ASP A 127 -27.67 -5.04 0.25
C ASP A 127 -27.56 -3.68 0.95
N LEU A 128 -28.03 -2.61 0.29
CA LEU A 128 -28.00 -1.26 0.84
C LEU A 128 -29.03 -1.07 1.96
N ALA A 129 -30.18 -1.71 1.87
CA ALA A 129 -31.22 -1.65 2.89
C ALA A 129 -30.79 -2.32 4.21
N GLY A 130 -30.03 -3.42 4.12
CA GLY A 130 -29.48 -4.14 5.27
C GLY A 130 -28.19 -3.54 5.86
N ALA A 131 -27.66 -2.45 5.29
CA ALA A 131 -26.42 -1.86 5.76
C ALA A 131 -26.57 -1.24 7.16
N ASP A 132 -25.55 -1.44 7.99
CA ASP A 132 -25.51 -0.84 9.33
C ASP A 132 -25.44 0.70 9.24
N ARG A 133 -26.56 1.32 9.60
CA ARG A 133 -26.71 2.78 9.60
C ARG A 133 -25.84 3.47 10.63
N ALA A 134 -25.57 2.83 11.78
CA ALA A 134 -24.73 3.40 12.83
C ALA A 134 -23.27 3.44 12.37
N ALA A 135 -22.75 2.31 11.86
CA ALA A 135 -21.40 2.25 11.28
C ALA A 135 -21.23 3.24 10.11
N TRP A 136 -22.25 3.36 9.24
CA TRP A 136 -22.22 4.34 8.16
C TRP A 136 -22.15 5.80 8.65
N LYS A 137 -22.95 6.16 9.68
CA LYS A 137 -22.91 7.51 10.28
C LYS A 137 -21.54 7.79 10.89
N GLN A 138 -20.98 6.83 11.61
CA GLN A 138 -19.66 6.95 12.21
C GLN A 138 -18.57 7.18 11.14
N LEU A 139 -18.52 6.33 10.11
CA LEU A 139 -17.57 6.48 9.01
C LEU A 139 -17.74 7.85 8.35
N ARG A 140 -18.97 8.30 8.10
CA ARG A 140 -19.24 9.62 7.52
C ARG A 140 -18.69 10.76 8.41
N ALA A 141 -18.89 10.69 9.72
CA ALA A 141 -18.36 11.70 10.66
C ALA A 141 -16.82 11.74 10.67
N GLU A 142 -16.17 10.58 10.61
CA GLU A 142 -14.70 10.49 10.51
C GLU A 142 -14.18 11.13 9.21
N LEU A 143 -14.85 10.86 8.09
CA LEU A 143 -14.47 11.44 6.80
C LEU A 143 -14.67 12.96 6.75
N GLU A 144 -15.73 13.48 7.37
CA GLU A 144 -15.95 14.93 7.47
C GLU A 144 -14.93 15.60 8.38
N THR A 145 -14.57 15.00 9.53
CA THR A 145 -13.46 15.48 10.38
C THR A 145 -12.15 15.62 9.57
N ARG A 146 -11.83 14.65 8.71
CA ARG A 146 -10.64 14.72 7.83
C ARG A 146 -10.75 15.84 6.81
N ARG A 147 -11.94 16.05 6.24
CA ARG A 147 -12.21 17.13 5.28
C ARG A 147 -12.06 18.49 5.94
N GLU A 148 -12.60 18.68 7.15
CA GLU A 148 -12.50 19.92 7.92
C GLU A 148 -11.05 20.29 8.21
N ARG A 149 -10.24 19.36 8.72
CA ARG A 149 -8.78 19.59 8.92
C ARG A 149 -8.08 20.06 7.64
N ARG A 150 -8.48 19.54 6.48
CA ARG A 150 -7.91 19.95 5.18
C ARG A 150 -8.41 21.33 4.77
N VAL A 151 -9.66 21.67 5.05
CA VAL A 151 -10.22 23.02 4.83
C VAL A 151 -9.50 24.04 5.71
N GLU A 152 -9.30 23.74 6.98
CA GLU A 152 -8.57 24.59 7.94
C GLU A 152 -7.14 24.85 7.46
N ARG A 153 -6.39 23.79 7.13
CA ARG A 153 -5.04 23.93 6.55
C ARG A 153 -5.02 24.79 5.28
N ARG A 154 -6.04 24.65 4.42
CA ARG A 154 -6.15 25.48 3.20
C ARG A 154 -6.45 26.94 3.54
N ARG A 155 -7.34 27.20 4.52
CA ARG A 155 -7.68 28.56 4.98
C ARG A 155 -6.44 29.24 5.57
N PHE A 156 -5.73 28.55 6.47
CA PHE A 156 -4.47 29.02 7.04
C PHE A 156 -3.45 29.37 5.95
N ARG A 157 -3.19 28.45 5.00
CA ARG A 157 -2.24 28.70 3.90
C ARG A 157 -2.62 29.86 2.99
N ARG A 158 -3.91 30.21 2.90
CA ARG A 158 -4.39 31.32 2.06
C ARG A 158 -4.19 32.68 2.74
N ALA A 159 -4.39 32.75 4.05
CA ALA A 159 -4.28 33.99 4.82
C ALA A 159 -3.91 33.65 6.28
N PRO A 160 -2.60 33.42 6.57
CA PRO A 160 -2.16 32.98 7.88
C PRO A 160 -2.57 33.95 9.00
N ASP A 161 -2.27 35.23 8.84
CA ASP A 161 -2.50 36.24 9.89
C ASP A 161 -4.00 36.43 10.17
N GLY A 162 -4.81 36.52 9.11
CA GLY A 162 -6.26 36.62 9.24
C GLY A 162 -6.89 35.38 9.88
N TYR A 163 -6.33 34.20 9.60
CA TYR A 163 -6.78 32.95 10.21
C TYR A 163 -6.44 32.90 11.70
N LEU A 164 -5.22 33.27 12.09
CA LEU A 164 -4.79 33.31 13.50
C LEU A 164 -5.61 34.34 14.29
N LYS A 165 -5.78 35.56 13.76
CA LYS A 165 -6.60 36.59 14.39
C LYS A 165 -8.06 36.15 14.61
N ALA A 166 -8.63 35.42 13.65
CA ALA A 166 -9.97 34.87 13.79
C ALA A 166 -10.05 33.78 14.88
N LEU A 167 -9.00 32.96 15.05
CA LEU A 167 -8.93 31.97 16.13
C LEU A 167 -8.78 32.64 17.50
N GLU A 168 -7.94 33.66 17.62
CA GLU A 168 -7.77 34.46 18.85
C GLU A 168 -9.10 35.10 19.26
N ASN A 169 -9.80 35.75 18.33
CA ASN A 169 -11.10 36.36 18.60
C ASN A 169 -12.13 35.34 19.10
N LYS A 170 -12.18 34.14 18.50
CA LYS A 170 -13.07 33.07 18.97
C LYS A 170 -12.73 32.59 20.38
N LEU A 171 -11.43 32.45 20.68
CA LEU A 171 -10.98 32.05 22.00
C LEU A 171 -11.36 33.10 23.06
N ILE A 172 -11.19 34.37 22.75
CA ILE A 172 -11.61 35.48 23.62
C ILE A 172 -13.12 35.44 23.83
N GLN A 173 -13.92 35.29 22.76
CA GLN A 173 -15.38 35.20 22.84
C GLN A 173 -15.86 34.00 23.68
N SER A 174 -15.21 32.83 23.55
CA SER A 174 -15.58 31.64 24.34
C SER A 174 -15.34 31.76 25.84
N ARG A 175 -14.59 32.77 26.29
CA ARG A 175 -14.29 33.05 27.69
C ARG A 175 -15.26 34.06 28.32
N LEU A 176 -16.12 34.69 27.52
CA LEU A 176 -17.12 35.62 28.02
C LEU A 176 -18.36 34.83 28.49
N PRO A 177 -19.00 35.22 29.61
CA PRO A 177 -20.28 34.64 30.01
C PRO A 177 -21.36 34.95 28.96
N ALA A 178 -22.28 34.00 28.78
CA ALA A 178 -23.36 34.06 27.79
C ALA A 178 -24.37 35.17 28.07
#